data_AF-A0AAD5RA70-F1
#
_entry.id   AF-A0AAD5RA70-F1
#
_cell.length_a   1.000
_cell.length_b   1.000
_cell.length_c   1.000
_cell.angle_alpha   90.00
_cell.angle_beta   90.00
_cell.angle_gamma   90.00
#
_symmetry.space_group_name_H-M   'P 1'
#
loop_
_entity.id
_entity.type
_entity.pdbx_description
1 polymer ?
#
loop_
_entity_poly.entity_id
_entity_poly.type
_entity_poly.pdbx_seq_one_letter_code
_entity_poly.pdbx_strand_id
1 'polypeptide(L)'
;MTIGLESWFHNFSQFIYRANTPEVLADIPRPYLEYSIWGLFKGAEISSVLGGCIAHPLYRWYLHRQLKPEKTTPNSSKIIRAACRRLQGRFLLFGLTAAPLAAMIHALKSGDEATIRAWSYDIRCNTVALSMDRFVFVFGFIGWYWKRFQGAVDGINIAIAYSIINDKIIAPQTTPLLRDKVQPHERYESVESAMNNRTRLKKFLADEEKRRLLESAK
;
A
#
# COMPACT_ATOMS: atom_id res chain seq x y z
N MET A 1 -10.85 -22.42 -1.31
CA MET A 1 -10.41 -21.61 -2.46
C MET A 1 -9.54 -20.50 -1.90
N THR A 2 -8.22 -20.66 -1.91
CA THR A 2 -7.29 -19.64 -1.41
C THR A 2 -7.11 -18.57 -2.48
N ILE A 3 -7.31 -17.30 -2.12
CA ILE A 3 -7.29 -16.18 -3.06
C ILE A 3 -5.83 -15.88 -3.48
N GLY A 4 -4.85 -16.40 -2.73
CA GLY A 4 -3.42 -16.17 -2.99
C GLY A 4 -2.97 -14.76 -2.60
N LEU A 5 -3.72 -14.10 -1.72
CA LEU A 5 -3.38 -12.80 -1.12
C LEU A 5 -3.32 -12.86 0.40
N GLU A 6 -3.43 -14.04 0.99
CA GLU A 6 -3.42 -14.22 2.44
C GLU A 6 -2.08 -13.78 3.04
N SER A 7 -0.96 -14.24 2.49
CA SER A 7 0.40 -13.86 2.91
C SER A 7 0.62 -12.35 2.80
N TRP A 8 0.18 -11.74 1.69
CA TRP A 8 0.20 -10.29 1.51
C TRP A 8 -0.62 -9.57 2.58
N PHE A 9 -1.87 -10.01 2.81
CA PHE A 9 -2.78 -9.37 3.76
C PHE A 9 -2.31 -9.50 5.20
N HIS A 10 -1.71 -10.63 5.59
CA HIS A 10 -1.11 -10.80 6.92
C HIS A 10 0.04 -9.83 7.13
N ASN A 11 0.92 -9.67 6.14
CA ASN A 11 1.98 -8.67 6.20
C ASN A 11 1.43 -7.24 6.22
N PHE A 12 0.45 -6.93 5.36
CA PHE A 12 -0.13 -5.60 5.27
C PHE A 12 -0.90 -5.21 6.54
N SER A 13 -1.77 -6.07 7.07
CA SER A 13 -2.62 -5.73 8.22
C SER A 13 -1.93 -5.88 9.57
N GLN A 14 -1.03 -6.85 9.69
CA GLN A 14 -0.41 -7.27 10.96
C GLN A 14 -1.38 -7.60 12.10
N PHE A 15 -2.67 -7.84 11.81
CA PHE A 15 -3.66 -8.15 12.84
C PHE A 15 -3.40 -9.51 13.51
N ILE A 16 -2.93 -10.49 12.75
CA ILE A 16 -2.63 -11.83 13.26
C ILE A 16 -1.13 -11.95 13.46
N TYR A 17 -0.68 -11.54 14.65
CA TYR A 17 0.73 -11.49 15.02
C TYR A 17 1.47 -12.83 14.83
N ARG A 18 0.78 -13.97 15.05
CA ARG A 18 1.35 -15.32 14.90
C ARG A 18 1.53 -15.76 13.45
N ALA A 19 0.80 -15.16 12.51
CA ALA A 19 0.85 -15.54 11.10
C ALA A 19 1.99 -14.84 10.33
N ASN A 20 2.62 -13.82 10.92
CA ASN A 20 3.72 -13.08 10.31
C ASN A 20 5.06 -13.73 10.64
N THR A 21 5.46 -14.71 9.83
CA THR A 21 6.79 -15.32 9.88
C THR A 21 7.66 -14.87 8.69
N PRO A 22 8.99 -15.00 8.77
CA PRO A 22 9.88 -14.69 7.64
C PRO A 22 9.52 -15.45 6.37
N GLU A 23 9.02 -16.68 6.49
CA GLU A 23 8.58 -17.50 5.36
C GLU A 23 7.34 -16.91 4.69
N VAL A 24 6.36 -16.47 5.48
CA VAL A 24 5.14 -15.82 4.97
C VAL A 24 5.47 -14.49 4.31
N LEU A 25 6.44 -13.75 4.84
CA LEU A 25 6.93 -12.51 4.24
C LEU A 25 7.50 -12.76 2.82
N ALA A 26 8.27 -13.84 2.65
CA ALA A 26 8.88 -14.23 1.37
C ALA A 26 7.93 -15.00 0.43
N ASP A 27 6.79 -15.49 0.92
CA ASP A 27 5.81 -16.24 0.14
C ASP A 27 4.93 -15.28 -0.69
N ILE A 28 5.23 -15.22 -1.99
CA ILE A 28 4.60 -14.32 -2.97
C ILE A 28 3.98 -15.16 -4.10
N PRO A 29 2.76 -15.70 -3.86
CA PRO A 29 2.10 -16.59 -4.82
C PRO A 29 1.51 -15.86 -6.02
N ARG A 30 1.23 -14.55 -5.92
CA ARG A 30 0.65 -13.74 -7.01
C ARG A 30 1.39 -12.42 -7.21
N PRO A 31 2.64 -12.45 -7.73
CA PRO A 31 3.51 -11.27 -7.80
C PRO A 31 2.90 -10.12 -8.62
N TYR A 32 2.31 -10.40 -9.79
CA TYR A 32 1.68 -9.37 -10.63
C TYR A 32 0.52 -8.64 -9.93
N LEU A 33 -0.30 -9.39 -9.19
CA LEU A 33 -1.45 -8.84 -8.47
C LEU A 33 -0.98 -8.00 -7.29
N GLU A 34 -0.01 -8.48 -6.52
CA GLU A 34 0.58 -7.73 -5.41
C GLU A 34 1.23 -6.43 -5.88
N TYR A 35 1.98 -6.48 -6.99
CA TYR A 35 2.57 -5.30 -7.60
C TYR A 35 1.51 -4.30 -8.09
N SER A 36 0.38 -4.79 -8.60
CA SER A 36 -0.75 -3.94 -8.99
C SER A 36 -1.43 -3.29 -7.78
N ILE A 37 -1.55 -4.01 -6.65
CA ILE A 37 -2.05 -3.46 -5.38
C ILE A 37 -1.12 -2.37 -4.86
N TRP A 38 0.20 -2.57 -4.93
CA TRP A 38 1.16 -1.50 -4.64
C TRP A 38 0.94 -0.27 -5.53
N GLY A 39 0.72 -0.48 -6.83
CA GLY A 39 0.38 0.58 -7.78
C GLY A 39 -0.89 1.34 -7.40
N LEU A 40 -1.92 0.66 -6.86
CA LEU A 40 -3.13 1.30 -6.35
C LEU A 40 -2.82 2.28 -5.22
N PHE A 41 -2.01 1.89 -4.22
CA PHE A 41 -1.65 2.76 -3.10
C PHE A 41 -0.82 3.97 -3.55
N LYS A 42 0.23 3.75 -4.33
CA LYS A 42 1.06 4.86 -4.86
C LYS A 42 0.27 5.78 -5.77
N GLY A 43 -0.64 5.23 -6.57
CA GLY A 43 -1.58 5.99 -7.39
C GLY A 43 -2.49 6.88 -6.54
N ALA A 44 -3.08 6.33 -5.48
CA ALA A 44 -3.95 7.07 -4.57
C ALA A 44 -3.19 8.20 -3.87
N GLU A 45 -1.96 7.96 -3.41
CA GLU A 45 -1.10 8.95 -2.78
C GLU A 45 -0.77 10.11 -3.72
N ILE A 46 -0.18 9.79 -4.88
CA ILE A 46 0.27 10.81 -5.84
C ILE A 46 -0.93 11.62 -6.34
N SER A 47 -2.01 10.95 -6.74
CA SER A 47 -3.19 11.63 -7.25
C SER A 47 -3.91 12.47 -6.19
N SER A 48 -3.89 12.06 -4.91
CA SER A 48 -4.45 12.86 -3.81
C SER A 48 -3.63 14.12 -3.56
N VAL A 49 -2.30 14.05 -3.64
CA VAL A 49 -1.43 15.23 -3.52
C VAL A 49 -1.62 16.15 -4.72
N LEU A 50 -1.59 15.62 -5.95
CA LEU A 50 -1.81 16.41 -7.17
C LEU A 50 -3.19 17.07 -7.17
N GLY A 51 -4.26 16.30 -6.88
CA GLY A 51 -5.62 16.81 -6.86
C GLY A 51 -5.87 17.78 -5.71
N GLY A 52 -5.44 17.41 -4.51
CA GLY A 52 -5.71 18.11 -3.26
C GLY A 52 -4.84 19.33 -3.01
N CYS A 53 -3.53 19.21 -3.21
CA CYS A 53 -2.56 20.24 -2.86
C CYS A 53 -2.18 21.15 -4.04
N ILE A 54 -2.35 20.70 -5.29
CA ILE A 54 -1.93 21.46 -6.48
C ILE A 54 -3.15 21.91 -7.31
N ALA A 55 -3.90 20.97 -7.88
CA ALA A 55 -4.99 21.27 -8.80
C ALA A 55 -6.12 22.06 -8.11
N HIS A 56 -6.49 21.68 -6.89
CA HIS A 56 -7.54 22.36 -6.12
C HIS A 56 -7.26 23.86 -5.88
N PRO A 57 -6.14 24.28 -5.28
CA PRO A 57 -5.87 25.71 -5.07
C PRO A 57 -5.70 26.49 -6.37
N LEU A 58 -5.02 25.93 -7.38
CA LEU A 58 -4.84 26.59 -8.69
C LEU A 58 -6.19 26.81 -9.38
N TYR A 59 -7.04 25.79 -9.42
CA TYR A 59 -8.35 25.89 -10.05
C TYR A 59 -9.28 26.82 -9.28
N ARG A 60 -9.20 26.82 -7.94
CA ARG A 60 -9.95 27.76 -7.10
C ARG A 60 -9.55 29.21 -7.39
N TRP A 61 -8.25 29.49 -7.48
CA TRP A 61 -7.73 30.81 -7.80
C TRP A 61 -8.17 31.27 -9.20
N TYR A 62 -8.06 30.39 -10.19
CA TYR A 62 -8.54 30.62 -11.55
C TYR A 62 -10.03 30.98 -11.59
N LEU A 63 -10.89 30.18 -10.94
CA LEU A 63 -12.33 30.44 -10.91
C LEU A 63 -12.69 31.74 -10.20
N HIS A 64 -11.99 32.09 -9.12
CA HIS A 64 -12.20 33.38 -8.45
C HIS A 64 -11.83 34.57 -9.34
N ARG A 65 -10.77 34.47 -10.16
CA ARG A 65 -10.39 35.52 -11.11
C ARG A 65 -11.38 35.71 -12.26
N GLN A 66 -12.18 34.69 -12.57
CA GLN A 66 -13.18 34.77 -13.64
C GLN A 66 -14.54 35.31 -13.18
N LEU A 67 -14.72 35.53 -11.88
CA LEU A 67 -15.97 36.10 -11.37
C LEU A 67 -16.09 37.56 -11.80
N LYS A 68 -17.07 37.85 -12.67
CA LYS A 68 -17.50 39.21 -12.93
C LYS A 68 -18.24 39.76 -11.70
N PRO A 69 -17.94 40.97 -11.22
CA PRO A 69 -18.58 41.53 -10.02
C PRO A 69 -20.10 41.59 -10.17
N GLU A 70 -20.60 41.90 -11.37
CA GLU A 70 -22.02 41.97 -11.74
C GLU A 70 -22.78 40.64 -11.57
N LYS A 71 -22.10 39.50 -11.69
CA LYS A 71 -22.71 38.16 -11.60
C LYS A 71 -22.37 37.45 -10.28
N THR A 72 -21.70 38.15 -9.37
CA THR A 72 -21.27 37.56 -8.11
C THR A 72 -22.45 37.53 -7.15
N THR A 73 -22.80 36.32 -6.71
CA THR A 73 -23.82 36.11 -5.67
C THR A 73 -23.13 35.68 -4.38
N PRO A 74 -23.78 35.80 -3.21
CA PRO A 74 -23.26 35.25 -1.95
C PRO A 74 -22.92 33.75 -2.04
N ASN A 75 -23.55 33.03 -2.97
CA ASN A 75 -23.36 31.59 -3.19
C ASN A 75 -22.19 31.24 -4.13
N SER A 76 -21.61 32.20 -4.86
CA SER A 76 -20.54 31.94 -5.84
C SER A 76 -19.35 31.19 -5.21
N SER A 77 -18.94 31.58 -4.00
CA SER A 77 -17.86 30.92 -3.25
C SER A 77 -18.20 29.49 -2.81
N LYS A 78 -19.48 29.16 -2.62
CA LYS A 78 -19.93 27.79 -2.31
C LYS A 78 -19.87 26.91 -3.55
N ILE A 79 -20.28 27.46 -4.70
CA ILE A 79 -20.25 26.79 -6.00
C ILE A 79 -18.80 26.48 -6.41
N ILE A 80 -17.90 27.47 -6.32
CA ILE A 80 -16.47 27.29 -6.63
C ILE A 80 -15.88 26.17 -5.76
N ARG A 81 -16.10 26.20 -4.44
CA ARG A 81 -15.64 25.14 -3.55
C ARG A 81 -16.18 23.76 -3.95
N ALA A 82 -17.46 23.65 -4.28
CA ALA A 82 -18.05 22.39 -4.71
C ALA A 82 -17.42 21.88 -6.03
N ALA A 83 -17.14 22.77 -6.99
CA ALA A 83 -16.46 22.42 -8.24
C ALA A 83 -15.03 21.92 -8.00
N CYS A 84 -14.24 22.64 -7.21
CA CYS A 84 -12.87 22.23 -6.87
C CYS A 84 -12.84 20.90 -6.11
N ARG A 85 -13.81 20.64 -5.22
CA ARG A 85 -13.93 19.36 -4.51
C ARG A 85 -14.25 18.18 -5.44
N ARG A 86 -15.10 18.39 -6.46
CA ARG A 86 -15.35 17.37 -7.49
C ARG A 86 -14.09 17.08 -8.29
N LEU A 87 -13.29 18.11 -8.58
CA LEU A 87 -12.00 17.93 -9.26
C LEU A 87 -11.06 17.04 -8.45
N GLN A 88 -10.89 17.30 -7.15
CA GLN A 88 -10.08 16.46 -6.25
C GLN A 88 -10.49 14.98 -6.31
N GLY A 89 -11.80 14.70 -6.18
CA GLY A 89 -12.31 13.33 -6.24
C GLY A 89 -12.05 12.65 -7.58
N ARG A 90 -12.09 13.39 -8.70
CA ARG A 90 -11.78 12.86 -10.04
C ARG A 90 -10.30 12.50 -10.18
N PHE A 91 -9.39 13.30 -9.63
CA PHE A 91 -7.97 12.97 -9.60
C PHE A 91 -7.72 11.67 -8.83
N LEU A 92 -8.31 11.53 -7.63
CA LEU A 92 -8.20 10.30 -6.84
C LEU A 92 -8.74 9.08 -7.61
N LEU A 93 -9.93 9.19 -8.21
CA LEU A 93 -10.49 8.11 -9.02
C LEU A 93 -9.58 7.73 -10.19
N PHE A 94 -9.02 8.72 -10.88
CA PHE A 94 -8.06 8.48 -11.94
C PHE A 94 -6.82 7.73 -11.43
N GLY A 95 -6.26 8.13 -10.28
CA GLY A 95 -5.12 7.43 -9.67
C GLY A 95 -5.45 6.00 -9.29
N LEU A 96 -6.60 5.77 -8.66
CA LEU A 96 -7.08 4.44 -8.25
C LEU A 96 -7.29 3.49 -9.43
N THR A 97 -7.61 4.01 -10.62
CA THR A 97 -7.81 3.17 -11.82
C THR A 97 -6.56 3.06 -12.69
N ALA A 98 -5.87 4.17 -12.95
CA ALA A 98 -4.78 4.24 -13.91
C ALA A 98 -3.48 3.66 -13.35
N ALA A 99 -3.20 3.86 -12.07
CA ALA A 99 -1.96 3.39 -11.45
C ALA A 99 -1.84 1.87 -11.33
N PRO A 100 -2.85 1.09 -10.87
CA PRO A 100 -2.74 -0.37 -10.88
C PRO A 100 -2.62 -0.92 -12.30
N LEU A 101 -3.30 -0.32 -13.28
CA LEU A 101 -3.15 -0.69 -14.69
C LEU A 101 -1.74 -0.39 -15.22
N ALA A 102 -1.19 0.78 -14.90
CA ALA A 102 0.18 1.13 -15.28
C ALA A 102 1.20 0.20 -14.62
N ALA A 103 1.03 -0.14 -13.34
CA ALA A 103 1.86 -1.09 -12.62
C ALA A 103 1.78 -2.49 -13.24
N MET A 104 0.59 -2.93 -13.63
CA MET A 104 0.40 -4.21 -14.33
C MET A 104 1.08 -4.20 -15.71
N ILE A 105 0.91 -3.15 -16.51
CA ILE A 105 1.57 -3.01 -17.81
C ILE A 105 3.10 -2.99 -17.64
N HIS A 106 3.59 -2.30 -16.62
CA HIS A 106 5.01 -2.27 -16.28
C HIS A 106 5.51 -3.68 -15.93
N ALA A 107 4.81 -4.40 -15.04
CA ALA A 107 5.19 -5.76 -14.66
C ALA A 107 5.19 -6.73 -15.85
N LEU A 108 4.22 -6.60 -16.77
CA LEU A 108 4.16 -7.42 -17.98
C LEU A 108 5.28 -7.10 -18.99
N LYS A 109 5.78 -5.86 -19.02
CA LYS A 109 6.84 -5.44 -19.94
C LYS A 109 8.25 -5.66 -19.39
N SER A 110 8.43 -5.47 -18.10
CA SER A 110 9.77 -5.43 -17.48
C SER A 110 10.36 -6.81 -17.19
N GLY A 111 9.63 -7.90 -17.44
CA GLY A 111 10.20 -9.24 -17.53
C GLY A 111 9.84 -10.19 -16.39
N ASP A 112 10.55 -11.32 -16.40
CA ASP A 112 10.29 -12.61 -15.75
C ASP A 112 9.62 -12.56 -14.36
N GLU A 113 8.80 -13.57 -14.07
CA GLU A 113 8.02 -13.67 -12.82
C GLU A 113 8.92 -13.57 -11.58
N ALA A 114 10.16 -14.09 -11.66
CA ALA A 114 11.16 -14.00 -10.61
C ALA A 114 11.49 -12.54 -10.22
N THR A 115 11.62 -11.65 -11.20
CA THR A 115 11.92 -10.23 -11.00
C THR A 115 10.77 -9.52 -10.31
N ILE A 116 9.52 -9.75 -10.76
CA ILE A 116 8.34 -9.15 -10.14
C ILE A 116 8.16 -9.66 -8.71
N ARG A 117 8.50 -10.92 -8.47
CA ARG A 117 8.50 -11.52 -7.14
C ARG A 117 9.54 -10.87 -6.23
N ALA A 118 10.75 -10.62 -6.72
CA ALA A 118 11.77 -9.89 -5.97
C ALA A 118 11.32 -8.47 -5.61
N TRP A 119 10.79 -7.71 -6.56
CA TRP A 119 10.26 -6.37 -6.28
C TRP A 119 9.12 -6.38 -5.27
N SER A 120 8.22 -7.35 -5.37
CA SER A 120 7.11 -7.52 -4.41
C SER A 120 7.64 -7.83 -3.00
N TYR A 121 8.73 -8.60 -2.90
CA TYR A 121 9.40 -8.86 -1.63
C TYR A 121 10.05 -7.60 -1.05
N ASP A 122 10.73 -6.81 -1.87
CA ASP A 122 11.34 -5.55 -1.44
C ASP A 122 10.28 -4.56 -0.94
N ILE A 123 9.14 -4.48 -1.63
CA ILE A 123 7.99 -3.67 -1.21
C ILE A 123 7.48 -4.14 0.17
N ARG A 124 7.32 -5.45 0.37
CA ARG A 124 6.89 -6.04 1.65
C ARG A 124 7.88 -5.78 2.78
N CYS A 125 9.18 -5.72 2.48
CA CYS A 125 10.25 -5.44 3.43
C CYS A 125 10.39 -3.96 3.77
N ASN A 126 9.87 -3.05 2.93
CA ASN A 126 9.92 -1.61 3.17
C ASN A 126 8.88 -1.18 4.21
N THR A 127 9.31 -1.18 5.47
CA THR A 127 8.46 -0.91 6.64
C THR A 127 7.85 0.50 6.62
N VAL A 128 8.62 1.50 6.19
CA VAL A 128 8.17 2.89 6.12
C VAL A 128 7.09 3.06 5.06
N ALA A 129 7.32 2.54 3.86
CA ALA A 129 6.34 2.59 2.78
C ALA A 129 5.07 1.83 3.16
N LEU A 130 5.20 0.63 3.74
CA LEU A 130 4.07 -0.19 4.15
C LEU A 130 3.25 0.47 5.26
N SER A 131 3.92 1.10 6.23
CA SER A 131 3.25 1.87 7.28
C SER A 131 2.47 3.04 6.69
N MET A 132 3.04 3.74 5.71
CA MET A 132 2.35 4.83 5.02
C MET A 132 1.11 4.33 4.28
N ASP A 133 1.22 3.22 3.53
CA ASP A 133 0.10 2.61 2.81
C ASP A 133 -1.05 2.23 3.76
N ARG A 134 -0.74 1.72 4.96
CA ARG A 134 -1.74 1.44 6.02
C ARG A 134 -2.44 2.70 6.49
N PHE A 135 -1.70 3.78 6.77
CA PHE A 135 -2.30 5.05 7.17
C PHE A 135 -3.16 5.64 6.05
N VAL A 136 -2.69 5.60 4.81
CA VAL A 136 -3.43 6.02 3.62
C VAL A 136 -4.73 5.26 3.49
N PHE A 137 -4.71 3.93 3.69
CA PHE A 137 -5.92 3.11 3.70
C PHE A 137 -6.91 3.55 4.79
N VAL A 138 -6.45 3.63 6.04
CA VAL A 138 -7.32 3.92 7.19
C VAL A 138 -7.88 5.33 7.13
N PHE A 139 -7.03 6.34 6.97
CA PHE A 139 -7.49 7.73 6.92
C PHE A 139 -8.25 8.04 5.64
N GLY A 140 -7.88 7.42 4.51
CA GLY A 140 -8.64 7.51 3.28
C GLY A 140 -10.05 6.95 3.44
N PHE A 141 -10.19 5.80 4.13
CA PHE A 141 -11.50 5.21 4.40
C PHE A 141 -12.33 6.04 5.40
N ILE A 142 -11.74 6.48 6.51
CA ILE A 142 -12.41 7.37 7.49
C ILE A 142 -12.88 8.66 6.81
N GLY A 143 -12.01 9.26 6.01
CA GLY A 143 -12.31 10.43 5.21
C GLY A 143 -13.45 10.18 4.22
N TRP A 144 -13.41 9.04 3.51
CA TRP A 144 -14.48 8.64 2.61
C TRP A 144 -15.82 8.44 3.31
N TYR A 145 -15.81 7.81 4.48
CA TYR A 145 -17.02 7.63 5.28
C TYR A 145 -17.65 8.98 5.65
N TRP A 146 -16.85 9.97 6.06
CA TRP A 146 -17.36 11.28 6.49
C TRP A 146 -17.79 12.18 5.32
N LYS A 147 -16.95 12.34 4.30
CA LYS A 147 -17.16 13.33 3.21
C LYS A 147 -16.96 12.74 1.81
N ARG A 148 -17.14 11.44 1.63
CA ARG A 148 -16.94 10.72 0.36
C ARG A 148 -15.56 11.03 -0.23
N PHE A 149 -15.42 11.06 -1.55
CA PHE A 149 -14.13 11.24 -2.21
C PHE A 149 -13.36 12.50 -1.79
N GLN A 150 -14.05 13.58 -1.39
CA GLN A 150 -13.35 14.74 -0.85
C GLN A 150 -12.65 14.39 0.47
N GLY A 151 -13.39 13.80 1.41
CA GLY A 151 -12.81 13.39 2.67
C GLY A 151 -11.73 12.33 2.49
N ALA A 152 -11.87 11.44 1.49
CA ALA A 152 -10.83 10.46 1.16
C ALA A 152 -9.51 11.15 0.78
N VAL A 153 -9.55 12.15 -0.11
CA VAL A 153 -8.35 12.93 -0.49
C VAL A 153 -7.76 13.65 0.71
N ASP A 154 -8.59 14.33 1.51
CA ASP A 154 -8.15 15.04 2.70
C ASP A 154 -7.50 14.07 3.70
N GLY A 155 -8.11 12.90 3.91
CA GLY A 155 -7.60 11.85 4.80
C GLY A 155 -6.27 11.25 4.32
N ILE A 156 -6.14 10.95 3.03
CA ILE A 156 -4.89 10.47 2.43
C ILE A 156 -3.78 11.50 2.61
N ASN A 157 -4.04 12.78 2.34
CA ASN A 157 -3.04 13.84 2.51
C ASN A 157 -2.60 14.00 3.98
N ILE A 158 -3.54 13.90 4.93
CA ILE A 158 -3.23 13.88 6.36
C ILE A 158 -2.36 12.67 6.72
N ALA A 159 -2.70 11.48 6.22
CA ALA A 159 -1.92 10.26 6.44
C ALA A 159 -0.50 10.37 5.90
N ILE A 160 -0.31 10.92 4.70
CA ILE A 160 1.02 11.15 4.12
C ILE A 160 1.82 12.12 5.01
N ALA A 161 1.23 13.26 5.37
CA ALA A 161 1.89 14.25 6.23
C ALA A 161 2.29 13.64 7.59
N TYR A 162 1.36 12.91 8.22
CA TYR A 162 1.62 12.23 9.48
C TYR A 162 2.72 11.17 9.34
N SER A 163 2.70 10.36 8.28
CA SER A 163 3.69 9.31 8.06
C SER A 163 5.10 9.90 7.89
N ILE A 164 5.24 11.02 7.18
CA ILE A 164 6.50 11.74 7.02
C ILE A 164 6.99 12.30 8.36
N ILE A 165 6.10 12.95 9.13
CA ILE A 165 6.44 13.48 10.46
C ILE A 165 6.85 12.34 11.40
N ASN A 166 6.12 11.24 11.37
CA ASN A 166 6.40 10.08 12.20
C ASN A 166 7.76 9.47 11.86
N ASP A 167 8.08 9.26 10.57
CA ASP A 167 9.36 8.72 10.12
C ASP A 167 10.55 9.64 10.45
N LYS A 168 10.41 10.95 10.22
CA LYS A 168 11.52 11.91 10.33
C LYS A 168 11.76 12.46 11.73
N ILE A 169 10.72 12.58 12.54
CA ILE A 169 10.77 13.31 13.82
C ILE A 169 10.50 12.38 14.99
N ILE A 170 9.40 11.62 14.94
CA ILE A 170 8.91 10.87 16.11
C ILE A 170 9.66 9.55 16.29
N ALA A 171 9.73 8.72 15.25
CA ALA A 171 10.32 7.39 15.30
C ALA A 171 11.82 7.36 15.67
N PRO A 172 12.67 8.33 15.26
CA PRO A 172 14.06 8.37 15.71
C PRO A 172 14.22 8.72 17.20
N GLN A 173 13.23 9.40 17.78
CA GLN A 173 13.28 9.92 19.15
C GLN A 173 12.49 9.07 20.15
N THR A 174 11.69 8.12 19.65
CA THR A 174 10.78 7.32 20.48
C THR A 174 10.92 5.84 20.13
N THR A 175 10.61 4.96 21.08
CA THR A 175 10.44 3.56 20.73
C THR A 175 9.08 3.38 20.07
N PRO A 176 9.00 2.82 18.85
CA PRO A 176 7.71 2.60 18.20
C PRO A 176 6.85 1.67 19.08
N LEU A 177 5.63 2.14 19.38
CA LEU A 177 4.62 1.40 20.15
C LEU A 177 4.25 0.07 19.48
N LEU A 178 4.26 0.05 18.16
CA LEU A 178 4.01 -1.13 17.34
C LEU A 178 5.25 -1.40 16.50
N ARG A 179 6.03 -2.41 16.90
CA ARG A 179 7.18 -2.90 16.14
C ARG A 179 6.72 -3.91 15.11
N ASP A 180 7.30 -3.87 13.92
CA ASP A 180 7.12 -4.92 12.94
C ASP A 180 7.53 -6.28 13.53
N LYS A 181 6.76 -7.31 13.19
CA LYS A 181 6.98 -8.65 13.72
C LYS A 181 8.30 -9.23 13.25
N VAL A 182 8.57 -9.12 11.94
CA VAL A 182 9.77 -9.65 11.32
C VAL A 182 10.81 -8.54 11.25
N GLN A 183 11.79 -8.64 12.13
CA GLN A 183 12.89 -7.69 12.21
C GLN A 183 13.81 -7.81 10.98
N PRO A 184 14.53 -6.76 10.58
CA PRO A 184 15.42 -6.81 9.41
C PRO A 184 16.41 -7.97 9.39
N HIS A 185 16.93 -8.37 10.56
CA HIS A 185 17.89 -9.47 10.71
C HIS A 185 17.25 -10.87 10.62
N GLU A 186 15.93 -10.98 10.76
CA GLU A 186 15.20 -12.25 10.65
C GLU A 186 14.72 -12.50 9.21
N ARG A 187 14.88 -11.51 8.32
CA ARG A 187 14.41 -11.58 6.93
C ARG A 187 15.37 -12.41 6.10
N TYR A 188 14.81 -13.14 5.14
CA TYR A 188 15.61 -13.77 4.11
C TYR A 188 16.26 -12.71 3.22
N GLU A 189 17.50 -12.96 2.76
CA GLU A 189 18.20 -12.05 1.85
C GLU A 189 17.49 -11.91 0.49
N SER A 190 16.79 -12.96 0.07
CA SER A 190 16.08 -13.00 -1.21
C SER A 190 14.92 -14.00 -1.15
N VAL A 191 14.02 -13.90 -2.13
CA VAL A 191 12.92 -14.87 -2.26
C VAL A 191 13.48 -16.27 -2.56
N GLU A 192 14.56 -16.37 -3.32
CA GLU A 192 15.21 -17.64 -3.65
C GLU A 192 15.80 -18.34 -2.43
N SER A 193 16.42 -17.59 -1.51
CA SER A 193 16.96 -18.17 -0.28
C SER A 193 15.85 -18.73 0.61
N ALA A 194 14.70 -18.05 0.67
CA ALA A 194 13.50 -18.56 1.33
C ALA A 194 12.97 -19.85 0.69
N MET A 195 12.90 -19.90 -0.65
CA MET A 195 12.46 -21.10 -1.39
C MET A 195 13.39 -22.29 -1.17
N ASN A 196 14.70 -22.04 -1.17
CA ASN A 196 15.72 -23.05 -0.91
C ASN A 196 15.60 -23.61 0.52
N ASN A 197 15.41 -22.74 1.51
CA ASN A 197 15.24 -23.16 2.91
C ASN A 197 13.97 -24.01 3.08
N ARG A 198 12.84 -23.57 2.51
CA ARG A 198 11.57 -24.31 2.54
C ARG A 198 11.70 -25.69 1.89
N THR A 199 12.44 -25.80 0.80
CA THR A 199 12.67 -27.07 0.11
C THR A 199 13.53 -28.01 0.97
N ARG A 200 14.57 -27.50 1.62
CA ARG A 200 15.40 -28.29 2.56
C ARG A 200 14.58 -28.79 3.75
N LEU A 201 13.75 -27.93 4.33
CA LEU A 201 12.86 -28.30 5.44
C LEU A 201 11.88 -29.40 5.03
N LYS A 202 11.24 -29.28 3.86
CA LYS A 202 10.33 -30.32 3.35
C LYS A 202 11.04 -31.66 3.15
N LYS A 203 12.25 -31.66 2.59
CA LYS A 203 13.06 -32.88 2.42
C LYS A 203 13.37 -33.51 3.78
N PHE A 204 13.81 -32.70 4.74
CA PHE A 204 14.09 -33.16 6.10
C PHE A 204 12.88 -33.82 6.77
N LEU A 205 11.70 -33.18 6.70
CA LEU A 205 10.47 -33.72 7.29
C LEU A 205 10.03 -35.03 6.63
N ALA A 206 10.15 -35.13 5.30
CA ALA A 206 9.82 -36.36 4.58
C ALA A 206 10.77 -37.52 4.96
N ASP A 207 12.06 -37.22 5.15
CA ASP A 207 13.04 -38.22 5.59
C ASP A 207 12.78 -38.67 7.04
N GLU A 208 12.38 -37.75 7.92
CA GLU A 208 12.03 -38.07 9.31
C GLU A 208 10.75 -38.92 9.40
N GLU A 209 9.72 -38.58 8.62
CA GLU A 209 8.49 -39.37 8.53
C GLU A 209 8.77 -40.79 8.03
N LYS A 210 9.61 -40.92 7.00
CA LYS A 210 10.06 -42.23 6.50
C LYS A 210 10.79 -43.04 7.57
N ARG A 211 11.64 -42.42 8.39
CA ARG A 211 12.32 -43.09 9.52
C ARG A 211 11.32 -43.59 10.55
N ARG A 212 10.35 -42.76 10.96
CA ARG A 212 9.30 -43.14 11.92
C ARG A 212 8.42 -44.29 11.41
N LEU A 213 8.11 -44.30 10.12
CA LEU A 213 7.37 -45.41 9.48
C LEU A 213 8.18 -46.72 9.47
N LEU A 214 9.50 -46.65 9.27
CA LEU A 214 10.38 -47.82 9.33
C LEU A 214 10.57 -48.33 10.76
N GLU A 215 10.58 -47.44 11.76
CA GLU A 215 10.67 -47.81 13.18
C GLU A 215 9.38 -48.41 13.73
N SER A 216 8.21 -47.96 13.23
CA SER A 216 6.90 -48.52 13.62
C SER A 216 6.51 -49.81 12.89
N ALA A 217 7.24 -50.16 11.81
CA ALA A 217 7.07 -51.40 11.07
C ALA A 217 7.97 -52.55 11.59
N LYS A 218 8.78 -52.30 12.62
CA LYS A 218 9.56 -53.31 13.36
C LYS A 218 8.88 -53.68 14.66
#